data_AF-A0A920RC98-F1
#
_entry.id   AF-A0A920RC98-F1
#
_cell.length_a   1.000
_cell.length_b   1.000
_cell.length_c   1.000
_cell.angle_alpha   90.00
_cell.angle_beta   90.00
_cell.angle_gamma   90.00
#
_symmetry.space_group_name_H-M   'P 1'
#
loop_
_entity.id
_entity.type
_entity.pdbx_description
1 polymer ?
#
loop_
_entity_poly.entity_id
_entity_poly.type
_entity_poly.pdbx_seq_one_letter_code
_entity_poly.pdbx_strand_id
1 'polypeptide(L)'
;MAKPFPDHPNLVGGYAPIQMECDAPDLIVEGELPLDLNGTLYRNGPNPQFAPRGQYHWFGGDGMVHAFQIDQGKVAYSNRWLGL
;
A
#
# COMPACT_ATOMS: atom_id res chain seq x y z
N MET A 1 -3.21 -25.49 -0.48
CA MET A 1 -3.97 -24.22 -0.51
C MET A 1 -3.38 -23.28 0.52
N ALA A 2 -3.40 -21.96 0.27
CA ALA A 2 -2.96 -20.98 1.26
C ALA A 2 -3.89 -21.01 2.49
N LYS A 3 -3.34 -20.73 3.68
CA LYS A 3 -4.15 -20.59 4.90
C LYS A 3 -4.94 -19.27 4.83
N PRO A 4 -6.20 -19.23 5.30
CA PRO A 4 -6.91 -17.97 5.45
C PRO A 4 -6.24 -17.09 6.49
N PHE A 5 -6.38 -15.77 6.36
CA PHE A 5 -5.98 -14.84 7.41
C PHE A 5 -6.84 -15.10 8.66
N PRO A 6 -6.25 -15.05 9.87
CA PRO A 6 -7.00 -15.21 11.11
C PRO A 6 -7.87 -13.99 11.38
N ASP A 7 -8.92 -14.17 12.19
CA ASP A 7 -9.65 -13.05 12.80
C ASP A 7 -8.76 -12.40 13.87
N HIS A 8 -8.23 -11.22 13.56
CA HIS A 8 -7.23 -10.54 14.39
C HIS A 8 -7.38 -9.01 14.29
N PRO A 9 -7.32 -8.27 15.41
CA PRO A 9 -7.52 -6.81 15.42
C PRO A 9 -6.58 -6.04 14.47
N ASN A 10 -5.34 -6.52 14.30
CA ASN A 10 -4.34 -5.92 13.40
C ASN A 10 -4.41 -6.42 11.95
N LEU A 11 -5.49 -7.10 11.53
CA LEU A 11 -5.68 -7.62 10.16
C LEU A 11 -7.08 -7.27 9.62
N VAL A 12 -7.75 -6.30 10.24
CA VAL A 12 -9.10 -5.86 9.87
C VAL A 12 -9.17 -4.33 9.74
N GLY A 13 -10.20 -3.81 9.07
CA GLY A 13 -10.41 -2.38 8.92
C GLY A 13 -9.22 -1.67 8.26
N GLY A 14 -8.74 -0.58 8.87
CA GLY A 14 -7.57 0.16 8.38
C GLY A 14 -6.25 -0.61 8.44
N TYR A 15 -6.21 -1.76 9.13
CA TYR A 15 -5.07 -2.68 9.17
C TYR A 15 -5.27 -3.92 8.28
N ALA A 16 -6.35 -3.96 7.49
CA ALA A 16 -6.61 -5.07 6.59
C ALA A 16 -5.47 -5.18 5.54
N PRO A 17 -4.98 -6.39 5.24
CA PRO A 17 -3.97 -6.58 4.21
C PRO A 17 -4.46 -6.14 2.84
N ILE A 18 -3.60 -5.42 2.11
CA ILE A 18 -3.78 -5.17 0.68
C ILE A 18 -3.19 -6.36 -0.06
N GLN A 19 -4.03 -7.12 -0.76
CA GLN A 19 -3.65 -8.40 -1.38
C GLN A 19 -3.28 -8.27 -2.86
N MET A 20 -2.91 -7.07 -3.31
CA MET A 20 -2.54 -6.83 -4.70
C MET A 20 -1.41 -5.81 -4.81
N GLU A 21 -0.56 -6.02 -5.81
CA GLU A 21 0.22 -4.95 -6.44
C GLU A 21 -0.59 -4.40 -7.60
N CYS A 22 -0.57 -3.09 -7.78
CA CYS A 22 -1.22 -2.47 -8.92
C CYS A 22 -0.48 -1.23 -9.41
N ASP A 23 -0.88 -0.81 -10.60
CA ASP A 23 -0.53 0.46 -11.21
C ASP A 23 -1.83 1.17 -11.56
N ALA A 24 -2.00 2.38 -11.03
CA ALA A 24 -3.14 3.25 -11.26
C ALA A 24 -2.61 4.58 -11.84
N PRO A 25 -2.50 4.69 -13.17
CA PRO A 25 -1.78 5.79 -13.82
C PRO A 25 -2.48 7.14 -13.74
N ASP A 26 -3.77 7.17 -13.42
CA ASP A 26 -4.59 8.39 -13.38
C ASP A 26 -5.61 8.29 -12.25
N LEU A 27 -5.26 8.87 -11.09
CA LEU A 27 -6.17 8.96 -9.95
C LEU A 27 -7.10 10.16 -10.09
N ILE A 28 -8.34 9.98 -9.61
CA ILE A 28 -9.30 11.08 -9.49
C ILE A 28 -8.78 12.06 -8.41
N VAL A 29 -8.66 13.33 -8.78
CA VAL A 29 -8.30 14.43 -7.87
C VAL A 29 -9.52 15.31 -7.65
N GLU A 30 -9.90 15.50 -6.40
CA GLU A 30 -10.91 16.48 -5.99
C GLU A 30 -10.21 17.77 -5.54
N GLY A 31 -10.56 18.90 -6.16
CA GLY A 31 -9.86 20.18 -5.97
C GLY A 31 -8.73 20.39 -6.99
N GLU A 32 -7.71 21.16 -6.61
CA GLU A 32 -6.60 21.52 -7.48
C GLU A 32 -5.25 21.23 -6.80
N LEU A 33 -4.35 20.56 -7.52
CA LEU A 33 -2.96 20.37 -7.12
C LEU A 33 -2.08 21.48 -7.70
N PRO A 34 -1.05 21.97 -6.98
CA PRO A 34 -0.10 22.92 -7.53
C PRO A 34 0.58 22.35 -8.78
N LEU A 35 0.55 23.10 -9.89
CA LEU A 35 1.09 22.65 -11.18
C LEU A 35 2.62 22.50 -11.18
N ASP A 36 3.29 23.17 -10.24
CA ASP A 36 4.73 23.12 -10.03
C ASP A 36 5.16 22.02 -9.05
N LEU A 37 4.22 21.33 -8.40
CA LEU A 37 4.52 20.14 -7.61
C LEU A 37 4.83 18.98 -8.55
N ASN A 38 6.12 18.67 -8.67
CA ASN A 38 6.63 17.56 -9.46
C ASN A 38 7.52 16.67 -8.59
N GLY A 39 7.19 15.39 -8.52
CA GLY A 39 7.98 14.41 -7.78
C GLY A 39 7.17 13.20 -7.33
N THR A 40 7.76 12.40 -6.45
CA THR A 40 7.12 11.17 -5.96
C THR A 40 7.14 11.13 -4.44
N LEU A 41 5.97 10.97 -3.83
CA LEU A 41 5.84 10.62 -2.42
C LEU A 41 5.90 9.10 -2.27
N TYR A 42 6.96 8.61 -1.64
CA TYR A 42 7.07 7.22 -1.23
C TYR A 42 6.59 7.04 0.21
N ARG A 43 5.83 5.98 0.46
CA ARG A 43 5.47 5.52 1.81
C ARG A 43 5.74 4.03 1.92
N ASN A 44 6.31 3.60 3.04
CA ASN A 44 6.46 2.18 3.35
C ASN A 44 5.56 1.79 4.53
N GLY A 45 5.17 0.53 4.56
CA GLY A 45 4.41 -0.03 5.68
C GLY A 45 4.40 -1.56 5.70
N PRO A 46 4.06 -2.16 6.85
CA PRO A 46 3.85 -3.59 6.98
C PRO A 46 2.54 -4.00 6.29
N ASN A 47 2.63 -4.92 5.35
CA ASN A 47 1.51 -5.52 4.63
C ASN A 47 1.78 -7.02 4.40
N PRO A 48 1.25 -7.91 5.25
CA PRO A 48 1.55 -9.34 5.18
C PRO A 48 1.04 -9.93 3.86
N GLN A 49 1.93 -10.51 3.07
CA GLN A 49 1.61 -11.15 1.80
C GLN A 49 0.87 -12.48 2.01
N PHE A 50 1.13 -13.15 3.14
CA PHE A 50 0.50 -14.42 3.51
C PHE A 50 -0.02 -14.38 4.95
N ALA A 51 -0.94 -15.30 5.26
CA ALA A 51 -1.43 -15.47 6.62
C ALA A 51 -0.27 -15.72 7.60
N PRO A 52 -0.23 -15.02 8.76
CA PRO A 52 0.84 -15.19 9.75
C PRO A 52 0.98 -16.63 10.23
N ARG A 53 2.22 -17.06 10.50
CA ARG A 53 2.51 -18.42 11.01
C ARG A 53 2.33 -18.56 12.53
N GLY A 54 2.06 -17.47 13.24
CA GLY A 54 1.93 -17.41 14.70
C GLY A 54 1.26 -16.11 15.17
N GLN A 55 1.60 -15.64 16.37
CA GLN A 55 1.10 -14.33 16.86
C GLN A 55 1.49 -13.20 15.90
N TYR A 56 0.61 -12.22 15.74
CA TYR A 56 0.79 -11.14 14.78
C TYR A 56 0.77 -9.77 15.47
N HIS A 57 1.83 -8.99 15.25
CA HIS A 57 1.87 -7.58 15.58
C HIS A 57 1.74 -6.77 14.29
N TRP A 58 1.11 -5.60 14.34
CA TRP A 58 0.90 -4.77 13.15
C TRP A 58 2.19 -4.36 12.43
N PHE A 59 3.35 -4.34 13.10
CA PHE A 59 4.66 -4.15 12.45
C PHE A 59 5.31 -5.41 11.85
N GLY A 60 4.68 -6.57 11.98
CA GLY A 60 5.26 -7.85 11.58
C GLY A 60 4.95 -8.29 10.14
N GLY A 61 4.23 -7.48 9.36
CA GLY A 61 3.92 -7.78 7.96
C GLY A 61 5.11 -7.53 7.03
N ASP A 62 5.06 -8.12 5.83
CA ASP A 62 6.06 -7.89 4.78
C ASP A 62 6.10 -6.41 4.37
N GLY A 63 7.26 -5.91 3.96
CA GLY A 63 7.36 -4.51 3.53
C GLY A 63 6.59 -4.29 2.23
N MET A 64 5.72 -3.28 2.20
CA MET A 64 5.16 -2.76 0.96
C MET A 64 5.47 -1.28 0.81
N VAL A 65 5.94 -0.91 -0.38
CA VAL A 65 6.16 0.48 -0.76
C VAL A 65 5.01 0.93 -1.65
N HIS A 66 4.52 2.12 -1.35
CA HIS A 66 3.54 2.86 -2.12
C HIS A 66 4.22 4.08 -2.72
N ALA A 67 3.93 4.37 -3.97
CA ALA A 67 4.44 5.53 -4.69
C ALA A 67 3.26 6.34 -5.23
N PHE A 68 3.24 7.63 -4.91
CA PHE A 68 2.34 8.62 -5.50
C PHE A 68 3.18 9.58 -6.33
N GLN A 69 3.17 9.40 -7.64
CA GLN A 69 3.88 10.26 -8.57
C GLN A 69 2.97 11.41 -8.97
N ILE A 70 3.44 12.64 -8.78
CA ILE A 70 2.70 13.86 -9.06
C ILE A 70 3.44 14.63 -10.15
N ASP A 71 2.71 15.00 -11.20
CA ASP A 71 3.22 15.85 -12.27
C ASP A 71 2.09 16.61 -12.95
N GLN A 72 2.27 17.92 -13.15
CA GLN A 72 1.31 18.81 -13.84
C GLN A 72 -0.14 18.65 -13.34
N GLY A 73 -0.33 18.58 -12.03
CA GLY A 73 -1.65 18.45 -11.41
C GLY A 73 -2.29 17.05 -11.50
N LYS A 74 -1.58 16.05 -12.03
CA LYS A 74 -2.04 14.64 -12.09
C LYS A 74 -1.32 13.80 -11.05
N VAL A 75 -1.96 12.71 -10.63
CA VAL A 75 -1.39 11.74 -9.69
C VAL A 75 -1.51 10.33 -10.24
N ALA A 76 -0.39 9.63 -10.30
CA ALA A 76 -0.33 8.18 -10.51
C ALA A 76 0.01 7.49 -9.19
N TYR A 77 -0.57 6.32 -8.96
CA TYR A 77 -0.28 5.45 -7.82
C TYR A 77 0.27 4.10 -8.27
N SER A 78 1.22 3.58 -7.52
CA SER A 78 1.62 2.18 -7.61
C SER A 78 2.04 1.65 -6.25
N ASN A 79 1.95 0.32 -6.08
CA ASN A 79 2.52 -0.35 -4.92
C ASN A 79 3.24 -1.64 -5.30
N ARG A 80 4.30 -1.95 -4.56
CA ARG A 80 5.06 -3.19 -4.69
C ARG A 80 5.45 -3.73 -3.33
N TRP A 81 5.34 -5.04 -3.12
CA TRP A 81 6.00 -5.70 -2.02
C TRP A 81 7.52 -5.61 -2.22
N LEU A 82 8.24 -5.41 -1.12
CA LEU A 82 9.68 -5.55 -1.11
C LEU A 82 10.00 -7.04 -1.12
N GLY A 83 10.42 -7.54 -2.28
CA GLY A 83 11.02 -8.85 -2.40
C GLY A 83 12.38 -8.91 -1.68
N LEU A 84 12.78 -10.11 -1.29
CA LEU A 84 14.19 -10.44 -1.02
C LEU A 84 14.92 -10.74 -2.32
#